data_AF-A0A352FST5-F1
#
_entry.id   AF-A0A352FST5-F1
#
_cell.length_a   1.000
_cell.length_b   1.000
_cell.length_c   1.000
_cell.angle_alpha   90.00
_cell.angle_beta   90.00
_cell.angle_gamma   90.00
#
_symmetry.space_group_name_H-M   'P 1'
#
loop_
_entity.id
_entity.type
_entity.pdbx_description
1 polymer ?
#
loop_
_entity_poly.entity_id
_entity_poly.type
_entity_poly.pdbx_seq_one_letter_code
_entity_poly.pdbx_strand_id
1 'polypeptide(L)'
;MVKIESLVPVNGVGFRTNNRTDNSHFATQVVHDLLIKIAGLWHDLHPDHPISIGQVSHKGGGEFPPHKQHKLGIEADMRPLSKDGQDLHLTFNSPEYSRDLTREFVKFLRSNANMHQVFFNDPKLIAEGLTHHAGGHDNHLHLWFEDEQASTPRVLRNFTKGDDVKRFQEKLIAAGFPIKGGADGKFGQNTEDAVRAFQTAHPPLTANGIADEATQSALGL
;
A
#
# COMPACT_ATOMS: atom_id res chain seq x y z
N MET A 1 -5.48 8.79 -16.45
CA MET A 1 -4.51 7.69 -16.30
C MET A 1 -3.81 7.92 -14.97
N VAL A 2 -3.73 6.90 -14.12
CA VAL A 2 -3.05 7.01 -12.81
C VAL A 2 -1.57 7.29 -13.05
N LYS A 3 -1.02 8.29 -12.34
CA LYS A 3 0.38 8.68 -12.51
C LYS A 3 1.30 7.77 -11.68
N ILE A 4 2.38 7.30 -12.31
CA ILE A 4 3.44 6.52 -11.67
C ILE A 4 4.65 7.44 -11.51
N GLU A 5 4.57 8.37 -10.56
CA GLU A 5 5.57 9.43 -10.35
C GLU A 5 6.14 9.44 -8.93
N SER A 6 5.55 8.67 -8.01
CA SER A 6 5.91 8.68 -6.60
C SER A 6 7.10 7.76 -6.36
N LEU A 7 8.24 8.37 -6.07
CA LEU A 7 9.50 7.67 -5.85
C LEU A 7 9.58 7.14 -4.42
N VAL A 8 9.64 5.81 -4.26
CA VAL A 8 9.93 5.19 -2.96
C VAL A 8 11.32 5.66 -2.49
N PRO A 9 11.47 6.21 -1.27
CA PRO A 9 12.74 6.69 -0.73
C PRO A 9 13.80 5.59 -0.64
N VAL A 10 15.07 5.97 -0.55
CA VAL A 10 16.17 4.99 -0.44
C VAL A 10 16.08 4.16 0.84
N ASN A 11 15.64 4.79 1.93
CA ASN A 11 15.40 4.18 3.23
C ASN A 11 14.38 5.01 4.03
N GLY A 12 13.90 4.43 5.13
CA GLY A 12 13.04 5.09 6.10
C GLY A 12 12.79 4.19 7.31
N VAL A 13 11.84 4.59 8.16
CA VAL A 13 11.46 3.78 9.33
C VAL A 13 10.94 2.42 8.87
N GLY A 14 11.60 1.35 9.30
CA GLY A 14 11.19 -0.02 8.98
C GLY A 14 11.57 -0.55 7.61
N PHE A 15 12.24 0.24 6.76
CA PHE A 15 12.63 -0.25 5.44
C PHE A 15 13.90 0.36 4.86
N ARG A 16 14.43 -0.35 3.88
CA ARG A 16 15.46 0.10 2.94
C ARG A 16 15.11 -0.39 1.54
N THR A 17 15.70 0.22 0.53
CA THR A 17 15.57 -0.23 -0.87
C THR A 17 16.79 -1.02 -1.32
N ASN A 18 16.58 -1.99 -2.20
CA ASN A 18 17.61 -2.82 -2.82
C ASN A 18 17.49 -2.80 -4.35
N ASN A 19 18.55 -3.21 -5.05
CA ASN A 19 18.59 -3.31 -6.52
C ASN A 19 18.10 -2.04 -7.24
N ARG A 20 18.35 -0.87 -6.61
CA ARG A 20 17.85 0.43 -7.07
C ARG A 20 18.65 0.94 -8.26
N THR A 21 17.91 1.42 -9.25
CA THR A 21 18.37 2.23 -10.37
C THR A 21 17.65 3.57 -10.35
N ASP A 22 18.09 4.53 -11.18
CA ASP A 22 17.46 5.85 -11.31
C ASP A 22 15.97 5.80 -11.72
N ASN A 23 15.50 4.65 -12.22
CA ASN A 23 14.14 4.51 -12.74
C ASN A 23 13.45 3.20 -12.32
N SER A 24 13.61 2.68 -11.10
CA SER A 24 13.05 1.35 -10.74
C SER A 24 12.05 1.34 -9.57
N HIS A 25 11.91 2.45 -8.86
CA HIS A 25 11.21 2.51 -7.58
C HIS A 25 10.06 3.53 -7.62
N PHE A 26 9.41 3.67 -8.76
CA PHE A 26 8.25 4.55 -8.91
C PHE A 26 6.97 3.75 -8.75
N ALA A 27 6.08 4.21 -7.88
CA ALA A 27 4.76 3.65 -7.67
C ALA A 27 3.68 4.65 -8.09
N THR A 28 2.43 4.19 -8.10
CA THR A 28 1.31 5.11 -7.90
C THR A 28 1.41 5.73 -6.50
N GLN A 29 0.82 6.92 -6.28
CA GLN A 29 0.85 7.57 -4.96
C GLN A 29 0.26 6.66 -3.86
N VAL A 30 -0.80 5.91 -4.19
CA VAL A 30 -1.47 5.00 -3.25
C VAL A 30 -0.52 3.87 -2.83
N VAL A 31 0.13 3.19 -3.78
CA VAL A 31 1.05 2.10 -3.44
C VAL A 31 2.32 2.63 -2.79
N HIS A 32 2.80 3.81 -3.16
CA HIS A 32 3.87 4.49 -2.44
C HIS A 32 3.52 4.64 -0.96
N ASP A 33 2.40 5.29 -0.64
CA ASP A 33 2.02 5.58 0.76
C ASP A 33 1.73 4.30 1.55
N LEU A 34 1.16 3.29 0.89
CA LEU A 34 0.92 1.97 1.46
C LEU A 34 2.24 1.26 1.82
N LEU A 35 3.25 1.29 0.95
CA LEU A 35 4.56 0.70 1.23
C LEU A 35 5.22 1.36 2.45
N ILE A 36 5.14 2.69 2.57
CA ILE A 36 5.68 3.42 3.73
C ILE A 36 4.91 3.08 5.01
N LYS A 37 3.57 3.00 4.93
CA LYS A 37 2.72 2.59 6.06
C LYS A 37 3.04 1.18 6.53
N ILE A 38 3.10 0.22 5.62
CA ILE A 38 3.42 -1.20 5.91
C ILE A 38 4.80 -1.29 6.57
N ALA A 39 5.79 -0.55 6.09
CA ALA A 39 7.13 -0.53 6.68
C ALA A 39 7.11 -0.01 8.13
N GLY A 40 6.42 1.10 8.40
CA GLY A 40 6.30 1.67 9.74
C GLY A 40 5.57 0.72 10.70
N LEU A 41 4.43 0.18 10.28
CA LEU A 41 3.66 -0.77 11.10
C LEU A 41 4.44 -2.07 11.36
N TRP A 42 5.22 -2.54 10.39
CA TRP A 42 6.10 -3.70 10.59
C TRP A 42 7.22 -3.38 11.58
N HIS A 43 7.82 -2.18 11.51
CA HIS A 43 8.84 -1.74 12.45
C HIS A 43 8.34 -1.68 13.90
N ASP A 44 7.11 -1.24 14.12
CA ASP A 44 6.52 -1.21 15.47
C ASP A 44 6.42 -2.61 16.09
N LEU A 45 6.26 -3.64 15.27
CA LEU A 45 6.20 -5.05 15.70
C LEU A 45 7.58 -5.70 15.76
N HIS A 46 8.46 -5.37 14.82
CA HIS A 46 9.75 -6.00 14.58
C HIS A 46 10.83 -4.93 14.31
N PRO A 47 11.26 -4.17 15.32
CA PRO A 47 12.13 -3.02 15.14
C PRO A 47 13.50 -3.37 14.54
N ASP A 48 13.96 -4.60 14.78
CA ASP A 48 15.26 -5.11 14.32
C ASP A 48 15.19 -5.84 12.97
N HIS A 49 14.01 -5.98 12.35
CA HIS A 49 13.82 -6.72 11.09
C HIS A 49 13.20 -5.84 9.99
N PRO A 50 13.87 -4.76 9.55
CA PRO A 50 13.34 -3.91 8.49
C PRO A 50 13.16 -4.68 7.17
N ILE A 51 12.11 -4.34 6.43
CA ILE A 51 11.84 -4.90 5.12
C ILE A 51 12.76 -4.31 4.05
N SER A 52 13.07 -5.10 3.02
CA SER A 52 13.92 -4.67 1.92
C SER A 52 13.09 -4.62 0.64
N ILE A 53 12.73 -3.40 0.22
CA ILE A 53 11.90 -3.12 -0.95
C ILE A 53 12.78 -3.14 -2.20
N GLY A 54 12.47 -4.02 -3.14
CA GLY A 54 13.11 -4.11 -4.44
C GLY A 54 12.37 -3.30 -5.51
N GLN A 55 12.38 -3.84 -6.73
CA GLN A 55 11.82 -3.18 -7.90
C GLN A 55 10.32 -2.96 -7.77
N VAL A 56 9.83 -1.82 -8.27
CA VAL A 56 8.41 -1.41 -8.20
C VAL A 56 7.86 -1.17 -9.59
N SER A 57 8.36 -0.14 -10.28
CA SER A 57 8.05 0.19 -11.68
C SER A 57 8.98 1.32 -12.16
N HIS A 58 9.02 1.52 -13.48
CA HIS A 58 9.53 2.74 -14.11
C HIS A 58 8.62 3.93 -13.83
N LYS A 59 9.20 5.14 -13.83
CA LYS A 59 8.44 6.40 -13.84
C LYS A 59 7.58 6.45 -15.11
N GLY A 60 6.29 6.70 -14.94
CA GLY A 60 5.31 6.64 -16.03
C GLY A 60 4.89 5.22 -16.42
N GLY A 61 5.43 4.18 -15.77
CA GLY A 61 5.14 2.78 -16.08
C GLY A 61 5.87 2.27 -17.32
N GLY A 62 5.35 1.17 -17.89
CA GLY A 62 5.87 0.59 -19.12
C GLY A 62 6.59 -0.75 -18.92
N GLU A 63 7.22 -1.27 -19.97
CA GLU A 63 7.92 -2.55 -19.91
C GLU A 63 9.09 -2.52 -18.93
N PHE A 64 9.26 -3.60 -18.16
CA PHE A 64 10.30 -3.70 -17.15
C PHE A 64 11.19 -4.95 -17.38
N PRO A 65 11.98 -5.03 -18.46
CA PRO A 65 12.75 -6.23 -18.76
C PRO A 65 13.74 -6.63 -17.63
N PRO A 66 13.94 -7.93 -17.37
CA PRO A 66 13.32 -9.09 -18.02
C PRO A 66 11.91 -9.44 -17.48
N HIS A 67 11.43 -8.71 -16.48
CA HIS A 67 10.14 -8.96 -15.82
C HIS A 67 8.99 -8.51 -16.72
N LYS A 68 7.97 -9.37 -16.86
CA LYS A 68 6.76 -9.02 -17.64
C LYS A 68 5.76 -8.19 -16.81
N GLN A 69 5.97 -8.14 -15.51
CA GLN A 69 5.26 -7.38 -14.48
C GLN A 69 5.94 -6.01 -14.24
N HIS A 70 5.57 -5.29 -13.17
CA HIS A 70 6.10 -3.97 -12.77
C HIS A 70 5.76 -2.81 -13.71
N LYS A 71 4.62 -2.90 -14.40
CA LYS A 71 4.24 -1.91 -15.43
C LYS A 71 3.40 -0.76 -14.91
N LEU A 72 2.69 -0.99 -13.81
CA LEU A 72 1.56 -0.17 -13.38
C LEU A 72 1.83 0.59 -12.07
N GLY A 73 3.00 0.40 -11.46
CA GLY A 73 3.33 1.00 -10.16
C GLY A 73 2.45 0.52 -9.00
N ILE A 74 1.82 -0.66 -9.15
CA ILE A 74 0.99 -1.32 -8.13
C ILE A 74 1.58 -2.65 -7.63
N GLU A 75 2.84 -2.88 -7.97
CA GLU A 75 3.58 -4.10 -7.65
C GLU A 75 4.90 -3.71 -7.00
N ALA A 76 5.40 -4.54 -6.09
CA ALA A 76 6.71 -4.34 -5.48
C ALA A 76 7.34 -5.69 -5.16
N ASP A 77 8.63 -5.82 -5.47
CA ASP A 77 9.44 -6.91 -4.97
C ASP A 77 9.87 -6.64 -3.54
N MET A 78 9.98 -7.69 -2.73
CA MET A 78 10.60 -7.63 -1.42
C MET A 78 11.48 -8.85 -1.17
N ARG A 79 12.58 -8.67 -0.45
CA ARG A 79 13.41 -9.81 -0.05
C ARG A 79 12.71 -10.68 1.00
N PRO A 80 12.91 -12.01 0.98
CA PRO A 80 12.51 -12.88 2.08
C PRO A 80 13.25 -12.49 3.36
N LEU A 81 12.61 -12.64 4.53
CA LEU A 81 13.17 -12.16 5.78
C LEU A 81 14.25 -13.14 6.30
N SER A 82 15.38 -12.58 6.73
CA SER A 82 16.43 -13.32 7.43
C SER A 82 16.07 -13.52 8.90
N LYS A 83 16.66 -14.53 9.55
CA LYS A 83 16.49 -14.79 10.99
C LYS A 83 16.92 -13.60 11.85
N ASP A 84 17.98 -12.90 11.44
CA ASP A 84 18.65 -11.88 12.26
C ASP A 84 18.43 -10.43 11.73
N GLY A 85 17.45 -10.21 10.86
CA GLY A 85 17.09 -8.87 10.35
C GLY A 85 18.05 -8.27 9.29
N GLN A 86 19.13 -8.98 8.96
CA GLN A 86 20.09 -8.60 7.93
C GLN A 86 19.50 -8.57 6.52
N ASP A 87 20.03 -7.68 5.68
CA ASP A 87 19.65 -7.52 4.28
C ASP A 87 20.37 -8.49 3.34
N LEU A 88 19.94 -9.74 3.32
CA LEU A 88 20.62 -10.79 2.58
C LEU A 88 19.89 -11.14 1.28
N HIS A 89 20.65 -11.53 0.25
CA HIS A 89 20.07 -12.15 -0.94
C HIS A 89 19.78 -13.62 -0.62
N LEU A 90 18.53 -13.91 -0.24
CA LEU A 90 18.10 -15.22 0.25
C LEU A 90 17.21 -15.92 -0.77
N THR A 91 17.22 -17.25 -0.73
CA THR A 91 16.17 -18.10 -1.30
C THR A 91 15.38 -18.78 -0.18
N PHE A 92 14.23 -19.39 -0.50
CA PHE A 92 13.49 -20.20 0.49
C PHE A 92 14.27 -21.42 1.05
N ASN A 93 15.41 -21.76 0.44
CA ASN A 93 16.32 -22.82 0.87
C ASN A 93 17.55 -22.30 1.63
N SER A 94 17.76 -20.98 1.72
CA SER A 94 18.93 -20.42 2.41
C SER A 94 18.90 -20.74 3.91
N PRO A 95 20.04 -21.08 4.54
CA PRO A 95 20.06 -21.39 5.97
C PRO A 95 19.73 -20.19 6.87
N GLU A 96 19.98 -18.96 6.40
CA GLU A 96 19.69 -17.70 7.10
C GLU A 96 18.23 -17.25 6.92
N TYR A 97 17.48 -17.88 6.00
CA TYR A 97 16.08 -17.54 5.75
C TYR A 97 15.18 -17.93 6.91
N SER A 98 14.34 -16.99 7.34
CA SER A 98 13.29 -17.21 8.32
C SER A 98 11.94 -17.38 7.63
N ARG A 99 11.56 -18.65 7.47
CA ARG A 99 10.21 -19.00 7.00
C ARG A 99 9.12 -18.46 7.91
N ASP A 100 9.33 -18.51 9.21
CA ASP A 100 8.32 -18.11 10.18
C ASP A 100 8.09 -16.59 10.15
N LEU A 101 9.16 -15.78 10.09
CA LEU A 101 9.01 -14.33 9.93
C LEU A 101 8.40 -13.96 8.57
N THR A 102 8.81 -14.63 7.49
CA THR A 102 8.23 -14.37 6.17
C THR A 102 6.75 -14.77 6.10
N ARG A 103 6.37 -15.88 6.76
CA ARG A 103 4.97 -16.29 6.93
C ARG A 103 4.18 -15.22 7.66
N GLU A 104 4.71 -14.74 8.78
CA GLU A 104 4.09 -13.68 9.57
C GLU A 104 3.93 -12.41 8.74
N PHE A 105 4.97 -12.00 8.02
CA PHE A 105 4.93 -10.83 7.15
C PHE A 105 3.86 -10.94 6.06
N VAL A 106 3.73 -12.09 5.39
CA VAL A 106 2.66 -12.29 4.38
C VAL A 106 1.26 -12.20 5.00
N LYS A 107 1.05 -12.73 6.21
CA LYS A 107 -0.22 -12.58 6.93
C LYS A 107 -0.47 -11.14 7.36
N PHE A 108 0.57 -10.46 7.79
CA PHE A 108 0.54 -9.04 8.15
C PHE A 108 0.17 -8.18 6.93
N LEU A 109 0.77 -8.42 5.77
CA LEU A 109 0.42 -7.74 4.51
C LEU A 109 -1.07 -7.90 4.20
N ARG A 110 -1.59 -9.14 4.19
CA ARG A 110 -3.00 -9.42 3.93
C ARG A 110 -3.97 -8.80 4.95
N SER A 111 -3.49 -8.45 6.14
CA SER A 111 -4.30 -7.79 7.18
C SER A 111 -4.27 -6.27 7.09
N ASN A 112 -3.30 -5.69 6.38
CA ASN A 112 -3.05 -4.24 6.34
C ASN A 112 -3.11 -3.65 4.91
N ALA A 113 -3.34 -4.50 3.91
CA ALA A 113 -3.44 -4.11 2.50
C ALA A 113 -4.39 -5.04 1.75
N ASN A 114 -5.06 -4.50 0.73
CA ASN A 114 -5.79 -5.32 -0.23
C ASN A 114 -4.80 -5.92 -1.25
N MET A 115 -4.52 -7.21 -1.10
CA MET A 115 -3.56 -7.93 -1.94
C MET A 115 -4.26 -8.65 -3.07
N HIS A 116 -3.85 -8.40 -4.32
CA HIS A 116 -4.28 -9.21 -5.46
C HIS A 116 -3.62 -10.59 -5.36
N GLN A 117 -2.28 -10.62 -5.38
CA GLN A 117 -1.48 -11.84 -5.28
C GLN A 117 -0.15 -11.59 -4.58
N VAL A 118 0.42 -12.67 -4.05
CA VAL A 118 1.79 -12.74 -3.53
C VAL A 118 2.45 -13.96 -4.17
N PHE A 119 3.52 -13.76 -4.93
CA PHE A 119 4.31 -14.88 -5.48
C PHE A 119 5.59 -15.05 -4.69
N PHE A 120 5.84 -16.28 -4.24
CA PHE A 120 7.09 -16.70 -3.60
C PHE A 120 7.10 -18.22 -3.49
N ASN A 121 8.19 -18.85 -3.94
CA ASN A 121 8.23 -20.29 -4.19
C ASN A 121 8.55 -21.16 -2.96
N ASP A 122 8.40 -20.63 -1.76
CA ASP A 122 8.49 -21.46 -0.56
C ASP A 122 7.36 -22.51 -0.55
N PRO A 123 7.68 -23.82 -0.63
CA PRO A 123 6.68 -24.86 -0.79
C PRO A 123 5.74 -24.97 0.43
N LYS A 124 6.20 -24.57 1.62
CA LYS A 124 5.36 -24.60 2.82
C LYS A 124 4.37 -23.44 2.82
N LEU A 125 4.79 -22.25 2.42
CA LEU A 125 3.89 -21.08 2.34
C LEU A 125 2.84 -21.27 1.23
N ILE A 126 3.21 -21.93 0.13
CA ILE A 126 2.28 -22.33 -0.92
C ILE A 126 1.26 -23.35 -0.38
N ALA A 127 1.72 -24.40 0.31
CA ALA A 127 0.83 -25.41 0.89
C ALA A 127 -0.15 -24.83 1.93
N GLU A 128 0.23 -23.73 2.59
CA GLU A 128 -0.62 -22.98 3.53
C GLU A 128 -1.57 -21.99 2.82
N GLY A 129 -1.51 -21.85 1.50
CA GLY A 129 -2.33 -20.91 0.73
C GLY A 129 -1.92 -19.44 0.88
N LEU A 130 -0.72 -19.17 1.40
CA LEU A 130 -0.24 -17.82 1.67
C LEU A 130 0.42 -17.17 0.45
N THR A 131 1.10 -17.95 -0.37
CA THR A 131 1.80 -17.50 -1.58
C THR A 131 1.47 -18.40 -2.77
N HIS A 132 1.78 -17.93 -3.98
CA HIS A 132 1.62 -18.67 -5.23
C HIS A 132 2.97 -18.93 -5.88
N HIS A 133 3.07 -20.06 -6.57
CA HIS A 133 4.25 -20.39 -7.35
C HIS A 133 4.30 -19.59 -8.66
N ALA A 134 5.47 -19.02 -8.96
CA ALA A 134 5.78 -18.46 -10.28
C ALA A 134 7.28 -18.65 -10.58
N GLY A 135 7.62 -18.98 -11.83
CA GLY A 135 9.03 -19.18 -12.21
C GLY A 135 9.89 -17.95 -11.86
N GLY A 136 11.06 -18.17 -11.25
CA GLY A 136 11.99 -17.10 -10.87
C GLY A 136 11.77 -16.46 -9.49
N HIS A 137 10.76 -16.88 -8.72
CA HIS A 137 10.38 -16.28 -7.43
C HIS A 137 10.89 -17.08 -6.23
N ASP A 138 12.08 -17.67 -6.35
CA ASP A 138 12.71 -18.44 -5.27
C ASP A 138 13.36 -17.52 -4.23
N ASN A 139 13.68 -16.29 -4.63
CA ASN A 139 14.55 -15.35 -3.92
C ASN A 139 13.93 -13.99 -3.59
N HIS A 140 12.67 -13.78 -3.92
CA HIS A 140 11.92 -12.57 -3.61
C HIS A 140 10.42 -12.86 -3.54
N LEU A 141 9.72 -12.06 -2.75
CA LEU A 141 8.28 -11.97 -2.77
C LEU A 141 7.89 -10.93 -3.82
N HIS A 142 7.15 -11.32 -4.84
CA HIS A 142 6.49 -10.37 -5.75
C HIS A 142 5.12 -10.05 -5.19
N LEU A 143 4.95 -8.82 -4.73
CA LEU A 143 3.70 -8.32 -4.16
C LEU A 143 2.91 -7.62 -5.24
N TRP A 144 1.67 -8.06 -5.47
CA TRP A 144 0.72 -7.37 -6.33
C TRP A 144 -0.41 -6.84 -5.46
N PHE A 145 -0.44 -5.52 -5.29
CA PHE A 145 -1.51 -4.83 -4.59
C PHE A 145 -2.73 -4.68 -5.51
N GLU A 146 -3.92 -4.87 -4.98
CA GLU A 146 -5.10 -4.38 -5.68
C GLU A 146 -4.95 -2.86 -5.82
N ASP A 147 -5.22 -2.35 -7.01
CA ASP A 147 -5.30 -0.92 -7.18
C ASP A 147 -6.52 -0.47 -6.36
N GLU A 148 -6.30 0.11 -5.18
CA GLU A 148 -7.40 0.70 -4.41
C GLU A 148 -8.02 1.89 -5.18
N GLN A 149 -7.41 2.37 -6.28
CA GLN A 149 -8.04 3.29 -7.24
C GLN A 149 -8.91 2.59 -8.30
N ALA A 150 -8.81 1.25 -8.45
CA ALA A 150 -9.76 0.45 -9.20
C ALA A 150 -10.99 0.05 -8.35
N SER A 151 -10.95 0.28 -7.04
CA SER A 151 -12.19 0.65 -6.36
C SER A 151 -12.48 2.09 -6.79
N THR A 152 -13.49 2.28 -7.65
CA THR A 152 -14.19 3.57 -7.72
C THR A 152 -14.29 4.12 -6.31
N PRO A 153 -13.93 5.38 -6.00
CA PRO A 153 -14.00 5.92 -4.65
C PRO A 153 -15.33 5.51 -4.06
N ARG A 154 -15.30 4.51 -3.16
CA ARG A 154 -16.56 3.91 -2.74
C ARG A 154 -17.29 5.01 -1.99
N VAL A 155 -18.59 5.07 -2.17
CA VAL A 155 -19.41 6.10 -1.55
C VAL A 155 -19.21 6.03 -0.03
N LEU A 156 -18.56 7.04 0.56
CA LEU A 156 -18.37 7.11 2.01
C LEU A 156 -19.55 7.83 2.62
N ARG A 157 -20.15 7.20 3.62
CA ARG A 157 -21.32 7.69 4.33
C ARG A 157 -21.36 7.09 5.72
N ASN A 158 -22.33 7.48 6.52
CA ASN A 158 -22.55 6.92 7.85
C ASN A 158 -22.36 5.39 7.90
N PHE A 159 -21.61 4.93 8.91
CA PHE A 159 -21.17 3.55 9.14
C PHE A 159 -20.04 3.01 8.25
N THR A 160 -19.55 3.79 7.28
CA THR A 160 -18.32 3.43 6.54
C THR A 160 -17.10 3.57 7.46
N LYS A 161 -16.15 2.65 7.36
CA LYS A 161 -14.92 2.67 8.15
C LYS A 161 -13.73 2.14 7.35
N GLY A 162 -12.53 2.61 7.66
CA GLY A 162 -11.29 2.19 7.01
C GLY A 162 -10.29 3.34 6.85
N ASP A 163 -9.13 3.01 6.28
CA ASP A 163 -8.08 3.99 5.98
C ASP A 163 -8.50 5.00 4.91
N ASP A 164 -9.37 4.60 3.98
CA ASP A 164 -10.00 5.46 2.98
C ASP A 164 -10.84 6.57 3.65
N VAL A 165 -11.61 6.21 4.67
CA VAL A 165 -12.36 7.18 5.50
C VAL A 165 -11.42 8.10 6.23
N LYS A 166 -10.34 7.58 6.82
CA LYS A 166 -9.37 8.40 7.55
C LYS A 166 -8.69 9.41 6.62
N ARG A 167 -8.22 8.97 5.46
CA ARG A 167 -7.59 9.82 4.43
C ARG A 167 -8.56 10.90 3.94
N PHE A 168 -9.82 10.54 3.75
CA PHE A 168 -10.87 11.49 3.40
C PHE A 168 -11.08 12.54 4.50
N GLN A 169 -11.18 12.12 5.77
CA GLN A 169 -11.32 13.01 6.93
C GLN A 169 -10.11 13.96 7.05
N GLU A 170 -8.88 13.48 6.84
CA GLU A 170 -7.66 14.29 6.87
C GLU A 170 -7.68 15.38 5.78
N LYS A 171 -8.07 15.02 4.56
CA LYS A 171 -8.22 15.98 3.45
C LYS A 171 -9.31 17.01 3.73
N LEU A 172 -10.44 16.59 4.28
CA LEU A 172 -11.56 17.47 4.61
C LEU A 172 -11.16 18.49 5.68
N ILE A 173 -10.46 18.04 6.73
CA ILE A 173 -9.90 18.90 7.78
C ILE A 173 -8.89 19.89 7.17
N ALA A 174 -7.98 19.42 6.32
CA ALA A 174 -6.98 20.25 5.66
C ALA A 174 -7.59 21.30 4.71
N ALA A 175 -8.74 20.99 4.11
CA ALA A 175 -9.52 21.91 3.28
C ALA A 175 -10.30 22.96 4.09
N GLY A 176 -10.17 22.97 5.43
CA GLY A 176 -10.81 23.95 6.30
C GLY A 176 -12.17 23.52 6.86
N PHE A 177 -12.53 22.25 6.74
CA PHE A 177 -13.78 21.69 7.27
C PHE A 177 -13.48 20.75 8.44
N PRO A 178 -13.33 21.29 9.66
CA PRO A 178 -12.90 20.51 10.82
C PRO A 178 -13.96 19.47 11.23
N ILE A 179 -13.49 18.29 11.60
CA ILE A 179 -14.33 17.20 12.12
C ILE A 179 -14.11 17.09 13.63
N LYS A 180 -15.19 17.17 14.41
CA LYS A 180 -15.11 16.91 15.85
C LYS A 180 -14.67 15.46 16.09
N GLY A 181 -13.53 15.28 16.77
CA GLY A 181 -12.90 13.98 16.99
C GLY A 181 -11.75 13.66 16.02
N GLY A 182 -11.51 14.50 15.02
CA GLY A 182 -10.41 14.33 14.06
C GLY A 182 -10.67 13.23 13.03
N ALA A 183 -9.59 12.78 12.39
CA ALA A 183 -9.61 11.69 11.42
C ALA A 183 -9.40 10.34 12.11
N ASP A 184 -10.49 9.70 12.51
CA ASP A 184 -10.52 8.44 13.26
C ASP A 184 -10.82 7.20 12.39
N GLY A 185 -11.00 7.39 11.08
CA GLY A 185 -11.33 6.34 10.14
C GLY A 185 -12.75 5.80 10.26
N LYS A 186 -13.65 6.52 10.96
CA LYS A 186 -15.06 6.16 11.14
C LYS A 186 -15.95 7.27 10.62
N PHE A 187 -16.73 6.98 9.60
CA PHE A 187 -17.67 7.94 9.04
C PHE A 187 -18.92 7.96 9.92
N GLY A 188 -18.93 8.86 10.89
CA GLY A 188 -20.07 9.13 11.76
C GLY A 188 -20.66 10.52 11.52
N GLN A 189 -21.59 10.94 12.40
CA GLN A 189 -22.32 12.19 12.26
C GLN A 189 -21.40 13.42 12.08
N ASN A 190 -20.31 13.51 12.84
CA ASN A 190 -19.38 14.63 12.75
C ASN A 190 -18.69 14.71 11.37
N THR A 191 -18.42 13.57 10.73
CA THR A 191 -17.86 13.53 9.37
C THR A 191 -18.94 13.93 8.36
N GLU A 192 -20.15 13.38 8.48
CA GLU A 192 -21.27 13.73 7.60
C GLU A 192 -21.56 15.24 7.60
N ASP A 193 -21.56 15.87 8.78
CA ASP A 193 -21.80 17.31 8.93
C ASP A 193 -20.70 18.15 8.26
N ALA A 194 -19.44 17.73 8.41
CA ALA A 194 -18.32 18.39 7.74
C ALA A 194 -18.38 18.20 6.21
N VAL A 195 -18.80 17.03 5.73
CA VAL A 195 -19.00 16.77 4.29
C VAL A 195 -20.09 17.67 3.73
N ARG A 196 -21.22 17.80 4.44
CA ARG A 196 -22.31 18.69 4.03
C ARG A 196 -21.86 20.15 3.94
N ALA A 197 -21.04 20.59 4.89
CA ALA A 197 -20.47 21.94 4.88
C ALA A 197 -19.53 22.14 3.68
N PHE A 198 -18.66 21.15 3.40
CA PHE A 198 -17.78 21.17 2.22
C PHE A 198 -18.56 21.22 0.92
N GLN A 199 -19.55 20.33 0.74
CA GLN A 199 -20.39 20.30 -0.45
C GLN A 199 -21.15 21.62 -0.67
N THR A 200 -21.67 22.21 0.40
CA THR A 200 -22.34 23.53 0.35
C THR A 200 -21.39 24.63 -0.15
N ALA A 201 -20.12 24.58 0.26
CA ALA A 201 -19.12 25.55 -0.15
C ALA A 201 -18.57 25.32 -1.58
N HIS A 202 -18.84 24.17 -2.19
CA HIS A 202 -18.27 23.78 -3.48
C HIS A 202 -19.35 23.37 -4.50
N PRO A 203 -20.13 24.32 -5.05
CA PRO A 203 -20.99 24.03 -6.21
C PRO A 203 -20.16 23.44 -7.37
N PRO A 204 -20.68 22.46 -8.13
CA PRO A 204 -22.08 22.02 -8.20
C PRO A 204 -22.41 20.83 -7.28
N LEU A 205 -21.66 20.58 -6.20
CA LEU A 205 -21.91 19.44 -5.32
C LEU A 205 -23.27 19.54 -4.63
N THR A 206 -23.92 18.38 -4.47
CA THR A 206 -25.15 18.28 -3.68
C THR A 206 -24.78 18.10 -2.21
N ALA A 207 -25.30 18.96 -1.32
CA ALA A 207 -25.04 18.92 0.12
C ALA A 207 -25.80 17.78 0.84
N ASN A 208 -25.57 16.53 0.44
CA ASN A 208 -26.23 15.34 0.95
C ASN A 208 -25.45 14.67 2.11
N GLY A 209 -24.23 15.13 2.44
CA GLY A 209 -23.38 14.55 3.48
C GLY A 209 -22.69 13.24 3.07
N ILE A 210 -22.80 12.85 1.80
CA ILE A 210 -22.26 11.61 1.24
C ILE A 210 -21.01 11.95 0.42
N ALA A 211 -19.87 11.34 0.76
CA ALA A 211 -18.66 11.49 -0.04
C ALA A 211 -18.68 10.51 -1.23
N ASP A 212 -19.45 10.86 -2.25
CA ASP A 212 -19.42 10.20 -3.56
C ASP A 212 -18.20 10.61 -4.39
N GLU A 213 -18.08 10.07 -5.60
CA GLU A 213 -16.96 10.34 -6.51
C GLU A 213 -16.76 11.84 -6.77
N ALA A 214 -17.83 12.61 -6.95
CA ALA A 214 -17.77 14.05 -7.19
C ALA A 214 -17.24 14.81 -5.97
N THR A 215 -17.72 14.44 -4.77
CA THR A 215 -17.27 15.04 -3.51
C THR A 215 -15.81 14.73 -3.23
N GLN A 216 -15.40 13.46 -3.42
CA GLN A 216 -14.00 13.04 -3.24
C GLN A 216 -13.08 13.72 -4.26
N SER A 217 -13.49 13.79 -5.53
CA SER A 217 -12.76 14.50 -6.59
C SER A 217 -12.57 15.98 -6.26
N ALA A 218 -13.59 16.65 -5.73
CA ALA A 218 -13.49 18.06 -5.32
C ALA A 218 -12.53 18.29 -4.14
N LEU A 219 -12.25 17.26 -3.34
CA LEU A 219 -11.23 17.26 -2.27
C LEU A 219 -9.84 16.85 -2.77
N GLY A 220 -9.70 16.53 -4.07
CA GLY A 220 -8.46 16.06 -4.68
C GLY A 220 -8.10 14.63 -4.27
N LEU A 221 -9.10 13.75 -4.19
CA LEU A 221 -8.99 12.31 -3.94
C LEU A 221 -9.34 11.48 -5.16
#